data_AF-A0A7L1UKU4-F1
#
_entry.id   AF-A0A7L1UKU4-F1
#
_cell.length_a   1.000
_cell.length_b   1.000
_cell.length_c   1.000
_cell.angle_alpha   90.00
_cell.angle_beta   90.00
_cell.angle_gamma   90.00
#
_symmetry.space_group_name_H-M   'P 1'
#
loop_
_entity.id
_entity.type
_entity.pdbx_description
1 polymer ?
#
loop_
_entity_poly.entity_id
_entity_poly.type
_entity_poly.pdbx_seq_one_letter_code
_entity_poly.pdbx_strand_id
1 'polypeptide(L)' 'LFWCQLQKGQAPELLSHQSGSGPRHSGRISTHLNTTGKYSVLQLEEVQLSDTALYLCAVQ' A
#
# COMPACT_ATOMS: atom_id res chain seq x y z
N LEU A 1 -6.39 7.19 3.02
CA LEU A 1 -5.61 6.02 3.48
C LEU A 1 -4.38 5.89 2.61
N PHE A 2 -3.22 5.71 3.24
CA PHE A 2 -1.91 5.69 2.59
C PHE A 2 -1.26 4.33 2.82
N TRP A 3 -0.71 3.75 1.76
CA TRP A 3 0.22 2.64 1.83
C TRP A 3 1.61 3.15 1.50
N CYS A 4 2.56 2.87 2.38
CA CYS A 4 3.96 3.27 2.21
C CYS A 4 4.89 2.08 2.36
N GLN A 5 6.02 2.11 1.65
CA GLN A 5 7.16 1.24 1.93
C GLN A 5 8.24 2.03 2.66
N LEU A 6 8.91 1.38 3.60
CA LEU A 6 10.06 1.92 4.30
C LEU A 6 11.24 0.97 4.13
N GLN A 7 12.16 1.38 3.26
CA GLN A 7 13.45 0.73 3.07
C GLN A 7 14.41 1.12 4.21
N LYS A 8 15.35 0.23 4.54
CA LYS A 8 16.29 0.46 5.66
C LYS A 8 17.11 1.72 5.42
N GLY A 9 17.03 2.68 6.35
CA GLY A 9 17.78 3.92 6.30
C GLY A 9 17.22 4.99 5.36
N GLN A 10 16.02 4.79 4.81
CA GLN A 10 15.33 5.75 3.96
C GLN A 10 14.10 6.35 4.65
N ALA A 11 13.52 7.39 4.05
CA ALA A 11 12.21 7.91 4.46
C ALA A 11 11.08 7.02 3.87
N PRO A 12 9.87 7.03 4.47
CA PRO A 12 8.73 6.31 3.90
C PRO A 12 8.40 6.83 2.48
N GLU A 13 8.30 5.90 1.53
CA GLU A 13 7.91 6.17 0.15
C GLU A 13 6.43 5.78 -0.05
N LEU A 14 5.66 6.66 -0.69
CA LEU A 14 4.25 6.42 -0.95
C LEU A 14 4.07 5.40 -2.08
N LEU A 15 3.42 4.28 -1.78
CA LEU A 15 3.03 3.27 -2.77
C LEU A 15 1.66 3.57 -3.39
N SER A 16 0.68 3.89 -2.55
CA SER A 16 -0.70 4.12 -2.98
C SER A 16 -1.44 5.03 -2.01
N HIS A 17 -2.36 5.83 -2.56
CA HIS A 17 -3.27 6.68 -1.81
C HIS A 17 -4.70 6.47 -2.30
N GLN A 18 -5.63 6.27 -1.36
CA GLN A 18 -7.06 6.18 -1.64
C GLN A 18 -7.87 7.00 -0.64
N SER A 19 -8.71 7.89 -1.17
CA SER A 19 -9.70 8.67 -0.40
C SER A 19 -11.10 8.04 -0.42
N GLY A 20 -11.41 7.27 -1.47
CA GLY A 20 -12.70 6.62 -1.67
C GLY A 20 -12.61 5.09 -1.65
N SER A 21 -13.75 4.45 -1.41
CA SER A 21 -13.87 2.98 -1.44
C SER A 21 -13.61 2.42 -2.84
N GLY A 22 -13.12 1.20 -2.90
CA GLY A 22 -12.92 0.46 -4.15
C GLY A 22 -11.45 0.07 -4.40
N PRO A 23 -11.20 -0.60 -5.53
CA PRO A 23 -9.87 -1.04 -5.93
C PRO A 23 -9.08 0.08 -6.63
N ARG A 24 -7.76 0.00 -6.55
CA ARG A 24 -6.79 0.78 -7.32
C ARG A 24 -5.66 -0.15 -7.74
N HIS A 25 -5.17 0.01 -8.96
CA HIS A 25 -4.09 -0.81 -9.50
C HIS A 25 -3.00 0.10 -10.11
N SER A 26 -1.74 -0.24 -9.86
CA SER A 26 -0.58 0.45 -10.41
C SER A 26 0.61 -0.51 -10.48
N GLY A 27 0.98 -0.92 -11.69
CA GLY A 27 2.06 -1.89 -11.89
C GLY A 27 1.76 -3.20 -11.17
N ARG A 28 2.70 -3.68 -10.35
CA ARG A 28 2.53 -4.91 -9.55
C ARG A 28 1.72 -4.72 -8.26
N ILE A 29 1.27 -3.50 -7.97
CA ILE A 29 0.56 -3.18 -6.73
C ILE A 29 -0.93 -3.00 -7.00
N SER A 30 -1.74 -3.75 -6.27
CA SER A 30 -3.19 -3.60 -6.21
C SER A 30 -3.60 -3.26 -4.78
N THR A 31 -4.37 -2.20 -4.59
CA THR A 31 -4.92 -1.82 -3.27
C THR A 31 -6.44 -1.79 -3.30
N HIS A 32 -7.06 -2.13 -2.18
CA HIS A 32 -8.51 -1.99 -1.99
C HIS A 32 -8.78 -1.26 -0.69
N LEU A 33 -9.62 -0.24 -0.73
CA LEU A 33 -10.12 0.44 0.44
C LEU A 33 -11.60 0.08 0.61
N ASN A 34 -11.96 -0.45 1.78
CA ASN A 34 -13.35 -0.64 2.17
C ASN A 34 -13.67 0.31 3.33
N THR A 35 -14.41 1.38 3.04
CA THR A 35 -14.76 2.38 4.05
C THR A 35 -15.88 1.91 4.98
N THR A 36 -16.76 1.02 4.53
CA THR A 36 -17.83 0.41 5.34
C THR A 36 -17.26 -0.58 6.35
N GLY A 37 -16.41 -1.50 5.87
CA GLY A 37 -15.73 -2.51 6.68
C GLY A 37 -14.50 -2.00 7.43
N LYS A 38 -14.10 -0.74 7.18
CA LYS A 38 -12.95 -0.06 7.80
C LYS A 38 -11.63 -0.85 7.70
N TYR A 39 -11.34 -1.36 6.50
CA TYR A 39 -10.09 -2.03 6.23
C TYR A 39 -9.51 -1.59 4.89
N SER A 40 -8.20 -1.80 4.74
CA SER A 40 -7.54 -1.73 3.45
C SER A 40 -6.62 -2.93 3.27
N VAL A 41 -6.50 -3.35 2.02
CA VAL A 41 -5.61 -4.42 1.59
C VAL A 41 -4.65 -3.86 0.57
N LEU A 42 -3.38 -4.27 0.68
CA LEU A 42 -2.38 -4.13 -0.37
C LEU A 42 -1.98 -5.53 -0.82
N GLN A 43 -2.04 -5.77 -2.12
CA GLN A 43 -1.60 -6.96 -2.80
C GLN A 43 -0.42 -6.57 -3.69
N LEU A 44 0.66 -7.33 -3.58
CA LEU A 44 1.83 -7.22 -4.44
C LEU A 44 1.93 -8.48 -5.28
N GLU A 45 1.89 -8.31 -6.59
CA GLU A 45 2.04 -9.38 -7.57
C GLU A 45 3.53 -9.67 -7.79
N GLU A 46 3.85 -10.95 -8.02
CA GLU A 46 5.21 -11.41 -8.32
C GLU A 46 6.24 -10.85 -7.34
N VAL A 47 6.12 -11.18 -6.05
CA VAL A 47 7.02 -10.69 -5.00
C VAL A 47 8.47 -11.03 -5.35
N GLN A 48 9.33 -10.01 -5.34
CA GLN A 48 10.76 -10.07 -5.62
C GLN A 48 11.57 -9.74 -4.37
N LEU A 49 12.86 -10.12 -4.37
CA LEU A 49 13.75 -9.82 -3.25
C LEU A 49 13.85 -8.31 -2.95
N SER A 50 13.79 -7.48 -3.99
CA SER A 50 13.80 -6.01 -3.90
C SER A 50 12.59 -5.43 -3.14
N ASP A 51 11.51 -6.20 -3.04
CA ASP A 51 10.29 -5.78 -2.34
C ASP A 51 10.42 -5.95 -0.80
N THR A 52 11.56 -6.45 -0.31
CA THR A 52 11.82 -6.56 1.14
C THR A 52 11.86 -5.16 1.76
N ALA A 53 10.82 -4.81 2.51
CA ALA A 53 10.68 -3.54 3.21
C ALA A 53 9.74 -3.68 4.40
N LEU A 54 9.66 -2.64 5.23
CA LEU A 54 8.52 -2.48 6.13
C LEU A 54 7.37 -1.83 5.36
N TYR A 55 6.21 -2.50 5.31
CA TYR A 55 5.00 -1.96 4.72
C TYR A 55 4.12 -1.33 5.79
N LEU A 56 3.77 -0.07 5.59
CA LEU A 56 3.01 0.73 6.54
C LEU A 56 1.64 1.06 5.95
N CYS A 57 0.59 0.80 6.73
CA CYS A 57 -0.74 1.33 6.48
C CYS A 57 -0.97 2.53 7.40
N ALA A 58 -1.23 3.70 6.82
CA ALA A 58 -1.41 4.94 7.55
C ALA A 58 -2.76 5.60 7.23
N VAL A 59 -3.37 6.15 8.28
CA VAL A 59 -4.58 6.98 8.24
C VAL A 59 -4.23 8.40 8.67
N GLN A 60 -4.96 9.38 8.16
CA GLN A 60 -4.89 10.77 8.63
C GLN A 60 -5.96 10.98 9.70
#